data_AF-A0A9E5BGC0-F1
#
_entry.id   AF-A0A9E5BGC0-F1
#
_cell.length_a   1.000
_cell.length_b   1.000
_cell.length_c   1.000
_cell.angle_alpha   90.00
_cell.angle_beta   90.00
_cell.angle_gamma   90.00
#
_symmetry.space_group_name_H-M   'P 1'
#
loop_
_entity.id
_entity.type
_entity.pdbx_description
1 polymer ?
#
loop_
_entity_poly.entity_id
_entity_poly.type
_entity_poly.pdbx_seq_one_letter_code
_entity_poly.pdbx_strand_id
1 'polypeptide(L)'
;MEILIKSHKHYGTLLLALVLAVIVVTLLKGPKPVFQRIVAVLVDINLVVGLSVAWTSHKSFSLLHPILALGAVGLLHASAKSDNAAKVIRCFSIALILLITAWAVHAQWGPDFLKNVWMVNFPAQSVPVAPVAQ
;
A
#
# COMPACT_ATOMS: atom_id res chain seq x y z
N MET A 1 -6.04 -19.54 -1.94
CA MET A 1 -6.09 -18.12 -2.35
C MET A 1 -6.80 -17.24 -1.31
N GLU A 2 -7.88 -17.69 -0.66
CA GLU A 2 -8.58 -16.92 0.40
C GLU A 2 -7.72 -16.51 1.61
N ILE A 3 -6.86 -17.41 2.10
CA ILE A 3 -6.00 -17.14 3.25
C ILE A 3 -5.04 -15.97 2.94
N LEU A 4 -4.51 -15.90 1.72
CA LEU A 4 -3.59 -14.85 1.29
C LEU A 4 -4.28 -13.47 1.24
N ILE A 5 -5.54 -13.42 0.80
CA ILE A 5 -6.34 -12.20 0.70
C ILE A 5 -6.71 -11.67 2.10
N LYS A 6 -7.12 -12.54 3.02
CA LYS A 6 -7.40 -12.16 4.41
C LYS A 6 -6.13 -11.69 5.12
N SER A 7 -5.02 -12.40 4.96
CA SER A 7 -3.73 -12.00 5.53
C SER A 7 -3.25 -10.66 4.97
N HIS A 8 -3.36 -10.41 3.66
CA HIS A 8 -2.96 -9.14 3.06
C HIS A 8 -3.79 -7.95 3.60
N LYS A 9 -5.10 -8.12 3.79
CA LYS A 9 -5.95 -7.07 4.36
C LYS A 9 -5.61 -6.77 5.83
N HIS A 10 -5.26 -7.80 6.60
CA HIS A 10 -4.82 -7.66 7.98
C HIS A 10 -3.45 -6.97 8.08
N TYR A 11 -2.50 -7.37 7.22
CA TYR A 11 -1.16 -6.78 7.12
C TYR A 11 -1.18 -5.30 6.74
N GLY A 12 -2.02 -4.90 5.77
CA GLY A 12 -2.16 -3.50 5.39
C GLY A 12 -2.66 -2.62 6.55
N THR A 13 -3.61 -3.12 7.35
CA THR A 13 -4.15 -2.39 8.52
C THR A 13 -3.09 -2.28 9.63
N LEU A 14 -2.36 -3.36 9.89
CA LEU A 14 -1.26 -3.36 10.86
C LEU A 14 -0.15 -2.38 10.47
N LEU A 15 0.16 -2.24 9.17
CA LEU A 15 1.17 -1.29 8.70
C LEU A 15 0.75 0.16 8.83
N LEU A 16 -0.52 0.49 8.56
CA LEU A 16 -1.03 1.84 8.85
C LEU A 16 -0.87 2.17 10.34
N ALA A 17 -1.21 1.22 11.21
CA ALA A 17 -1.03 1.38 12.66
C ALA A 17 0.46 1.52 13.03
N LEU A 18 1.36 0.81 12.34
CA LEU A 18 2.79 0.87 12.60
C LEU A 18 3.40 2.22 12.17
N VAL A 19 3.02 2.74 11.01
CA VAL A 19 3.41 4.09 10.55
C VAL A 19 2.90 5.15 11.51
N LEU A 20 1.63 5.03 11.96
CA LEU A 20 1.06 5.91 12.98
C LEU A 20 1.83 5.80 14.31
N ALA A 21 2.21 4.59 14.72
CA ALA A 21 3.01 4.37 15.92
C ALA A 21 4.37 5.07 15.83
N VAL A 22 5.04 5.09 14.66
CA VAL A 22 6.30 5.85 14.50
C VAL A 22 6.06 7.35 14.68
N ILE A 23 4.96 7.90 14.16
CA ILE A 23 4.60 9.31 14.34
C ILE A 23 4.42 9.61 15.83
N VAL A 24 3.63 8.80 16.54
CA VAL A 24 3.37 8.96 17.97
C VAL A 24 4.65 8.82 18.81
N VAL A 25 5.48 7.81 18.53
CA VAL A 25 6.76 7.62 19.22
C VAL A 25 7.69 8.80 18.97
N THR A 26 7.72 9.33 17.75
CA THR A 26 8.54 10.49 17.40
C THR A 26 8.06 11.75 18.13
N LEU A 27 6.75 11.92 18.32
CA LEU A 27 6.17 13.02 19.10
C LEU A 27 6.46 12.92 20.60
N LEU A 28 6.35 11.73 21.18
CA LEU A 28 6.46 11.53 22.63
C LEU A 28 7.90 11.33 23.13
N LYS A 29 8.72 10.61 22.35
CA LYS A 29 10.06 10.15 22.77
C LYS A 29 11.18 10.62 21.84
N GLY A 30 10.86 11.40 20.81
CA GLY A 30 11.81 11.85 19.80
C GLY A 30 12.10 10.80 18.71
N PRO A 31 12.81 11.21 17.65
CA PRO A 31 13.05 10.38 16.48
C PRO A 31 14.01 9.23 16.81
N LYS A 32 13.53 7.99 16.62
CA LYS A 32 14.34 6.77 16.74
C LYS A 32 14.63 6.20 15.36
N PRO A 33 15.80 6.47 14.75
CA PRO A 33 16.09 6.08 13.37
C PRO A 33 16.06 4.57 13.15
N VAL A 34 16.39 3.76 14.17
CA VAL A 34 16.29 2.29 14.09
C VAL A 34 14.84 1.86 13.86
N PHE A 35 13.89 2.43 14.59
CA PHE A 35 12.47 2.09 14.46
C PHE A 35 11.92 2.55 13.11
N GLN A 36 12.28 3.77 12.67
CA GLN A 36 11.87 4.29 11.36
C GLN A 36 12.34 3.40 10.20
N ARG A 37 13.58 2.88 10.27
CA ARG A 37 14.11 1.93 9.27
C ARG A 37 13.35 0.61 9.25
N ILE A 38 13.08 0.04 10.42
CA ILE A 38 12.32 -1.22 10.53
C ILE A 38 10.94 -1.03 9.88
N VAL A 39 10.24 0.07 10.20
CA VAL A 39 8.92 0.34 9.62
C VAL A 39 8.99 0.57 8.12
N ALA A 40 9.99 1.29 7.61
CA ALA A 40 10.16 1.47 6.16
C ALA A 40 10.33 0.13 5.43
N VAL A 41 11.15 -0.78 5.97
CA VAL A 41 11.36 -2.13 5.41
C VAL A 41 10.07 -2.96 5.50
N LEU A 42 9.32 -2.86 6.60
CA LEU A 42 8.04 -3.56 6.75
C LEU A 42 7.00 -3.09 5.73
N VAL A 43 6.95 -1.79 5.43
CA VAL A 43 6.08 -1.25 4.37
C VAL A 43 6.53 -1.71 2.99
N ASP A 44 7.85 -1.78 2.73
CA ASP A 44 8.43 -2.27 1.47
C ASP A 44 8.04 -3.74 1.20
N ILE A 45 8.16 -4.61 2.20
CA ILE A 45 7.72 -6.01 2.10
C ILE A 45 6.25 -6.10 1.70
N ASN A 46 5.37 -5.31 2.32
CA ASN A 46 3.95 -5.32 1.98
C ASN A 46 3.66 -4.76 0.59
N LEU A 47 4.44 -3.78 0.13
CA LEU A 47 4.35 -3.30 -1.24
C LEU A 47 4.71 -4.41 -2.23
N VAL A 48 5.77 -5.18 -1.98
CA VAL A 48 6.17 -6.33 -2.82
C VAL A 48 5.10 -7.42 -2.81
N VAL A 49 4.50 -7.73 -1.65
CA VAL A 49 3.42 -8.71 -1.56
C VAL A 49 2.18 -8.21 -2.32
N GLY A 50 1.80 -6.94 -2.14
CA GLY A 50 0.67 -6.33 -2.85
C GLY A 50 0.85 -6.33 -4.37
N LEU A 51 2.06 -6.02 -4.84
CA LEU A 51 2.43 -6.08 -6.25
C LEU A 51 2.36 -7.51 -6.80
N SER A 52 2.84 -8.49 -6.02
CA SER A 52 2.77 -9.91 -6.38
C SER A 52 1.33 -10.41 -6.50
N VAL A 53 0.43 -9.97 -5.60
CA VAL A 53 -1.00 -10.26 -5.67
C VAL A 53 -1.64 -9.60 -6.88
N ALA A 54 -1.30 -8.34 -7.18
CA ALA A 54 -1.79 -7.63 -8.36
C ALA A 54 -1.40 -8.34 -9.66
N TRP A 55 -0.16 -8.83 -9.74
CA TRP A 55 0.35 -9.57 -10.90
C TRP A 55 -0.36 -10.92 -11.11
N THR A 56 -0.64 -11.65 -10.03
CA THR A 56 -1.23 -12.99 -10.09
C THR A 56 -2.76 -13.01 -10.18
N SER A 57 -3.44 -11.92 -9.79
CA SER A 57 -4.91 -11.91 -9.72
C SER A 57 -5.61 -11.69 -11.06
N HIS A 58 -4.92 -11.19 -12.10
CA HIS A 58 -5.50 -10.80 -13.41
C HIS A 58 -6.78 -9.93 -13.33
N LYS A 59 -7.05 -9.33 -12.18
CA LYS A 59 -8.18 -8.43 -11.96
C LYS A 59 -7.78 -7.04 -12.42
N SER A 60 -8.70 -6.32 -13.07
CA SER A 60 -8.49 -4.89 -13.32
C SER A 60 -8.26 -4.18 -11.98
N PHE A 61 -7.19 -3.40 -11.90
CA PHE A 61 -6.85 -2.60 -10.74
C PHE A 61 -6.42 -1.20 -11.19
N SER A 62 -6.56 -0.23 -10.30
CA SER A 62 -6.11 1.14 -10.56
C SER A 62 -4.62 1.28 -10.28
N LEU A 63 -3.88 1.87 -11.23
CA LEU A 63 -2.46 2.18 -11.06
C LEU A 63 -2.19 3.22 -9.96
N LEU A 64 -3.22 3.95 -9.48
CA LEU A 64 -3.06 4.83 -8.34
C LEU A 64 -2.57 4.07 -7.09
N HIS A 65 -3.04 2.84 -6.89
CA HIS A 65 -2.65 2.07 -5.72
C HIS A 65 -1.12 1.85 -5.64
N PRO A 66 -0.46 1.24 -6.64
CA PRO A 66 0.99 1.07 -6.60
C PRO A 66 1.77 2.39 -6.66
N ILE A 67 1.29 3.42 -7.40
CA ILE A 67 1.99 4.72 -7.47
C ILE A 67 2.00 5.40 -6.10
N LEU A 68 0.85 5.46 -5.42
CA LEU A 68 0.75 6.07 -4.08
C LEU A 68 1.55 5.28 -3.06
N ALA A 69 1.53 3.94 -3.15
CA ALA A 69 2.30 3.08 -2.26
C ALA A 69 3.82 3.27 -2.46
N LEU A 70 4.30 3.35 -3.71
CA LEU A 70 5.71 3.65 -4.00
C LEU A 70 6.13 5.04 -3.52
N GLY A 71 5.27 6.04 -3.71
CA GLY A 71 5.49 7.39 -3.17
C GLY A 71 5.63 7.38 -1.65
N ALA A 72 4.77 6.65 -0.95
CA ALA A 72 4.84 6.50 0.50
C ALA A 72 6.15 5.84 0.94
N VAL A 73 6.58 4.74 0.31
CA VAL A 73 7.85 4.07 0.60
C VAL A 73 9.05 5.01 0.38
N GLY A 74 9.04 5.78 -0.71
CA GLY A 74 10.08 6.77 -0.99
C GLY A 74 10.20 7.83 0.12
N LEU A 75 9.07 8.35 0.61
CA LEU A 75 9.05 9.32 1.72
C LEU A 75 9.51 8.70 3.05
N LEU A 76 9.13 7.45 3.32
CA LEU A 76 9.58 6.73 4.51
C LEU A 76 11.08 6.52 4.48
N HIS A 77 11.65 6.09 3.35
CA HIS A 77 13.10 5.93 3.19
C HIS A 77 13.86 7.26 3.28
N ALA A 78 13.32 8.34 2.70
CA ALA A 78 13.93 9.67 2.78
C ALA A 78 13.99 10.24 4.21
N SER A 79 13.11 9.75 5.10
CA SER A 79 13.05 10.17 6.50
C SER A 79 13.63 9.16 7.50
N ALA A 80 13.85 7.90 7.10
CA ALA A 80 14.27 6.81 7.99
C ALA A 80 15.67 6.97 8.64
N LYS A 81 16.47 7.94 8.19
CA LYS A 81 17.78 8.27 8.78
C LYS A 81 17.82 9.70 9.32
N SER A 82 16.68 10.35 9.49
CA SER A 82 16.64 11.74 9.96
C SER A 82 16.50 11.82 11.47
N ASP A 83 17.42 12.57 12.10
CA ASP A 83 17.35 12.91 13.53
C ASP A 83 16.47 14.14 13.81
N ASN A 84 15.93 14.78 12.76
CA ASN A 84 15.03 15.92 12.90
C ASN A 84 13.58 15.45 13.03
N ALA A 85 13.01 15.61 14.23
CA ALA A 85 11.65 15.21 14.55
C ALA A 85 10.61 15.81 13.59
N ALA A 86 10.74 17.09 13.22
CA ALA A 86 9.80 17.76 12.33
C ALA A 86 9.85 17.17 10.92
N LYS A 87 11.04 16.81 10.41
CA LYS A 87 11.20 16.15 9.11
C LYS A 87 10.56 14.77 9.11
N VAL A 88 10.80 13.99 10.16
CA VAL A 88 10.23 12.63 10.33
C VAL A 88 8.71 12.71 10.39
N ILE A 89 8.15 13.56 11.25
CA ILE A 89 6.70 13.72 11.40
C ILE A 89 6.06 14.13 10.08
N ARG A 90 6.62 15.12 9.37
CA ARG A 90 6.09 15.57 8.07
C ARG A 90 6.13 14.43 7.04
N CYS A 91 7.27 13.77 6.88
CA CYS A 91 7.41 12.69 5.89
C CYS A 91 6.51 11.49 6.22
N PHE A 92 6.48 11.06 7.48
CA PHE A 92 5.64 9.95 7.91
C PHE A 92 4.15 10.29 7.85
N SER A 93 3.76 11.54 8.12
CA SER A 93 2.35 11.97 8.00
C SER A 93 1.90 11.99 6.54
N ILE A 94 2.74 12.52 5.63
CA ILE A 94 2.44 12.50 4.19
C ILE A 94 2.42 11.06 3.68
N ALA A 95 3.38 10.21 4.10
CA ALA A 95 3.38 8.80 3.75
C ALA A 95 2.13 8.08 4.27
N LEU A 96 1.67 8.39 5.48
CA LEU A 96 0.43 7.83 6.03
C LEU A 96 -0.78 8.25 5.20
N ILE A 97 -0.89 9.51 4.79
CA ILE A 97 -1.97 9.99 3.91
C ILE A 97 -1.92 9.27 2.55
N LEU A 98 -0.74 9.10 1.96
CA LEU A 98 -0.56 8.36 0.71
C LEU A 98 -1.01 6.90 0.85
N LEU A 99 -0.66 6.22 1.96
CA LEU A 99 -1.07 4.85 2.24
C LEU A 99 -2.58 4.73 2.47
N ILE A 100 -3.20 5.67 3.19
CA ILE A 100 -4.66 5.72 3.37
C ILE A 100 -5.35 5.94 2.02
N THR A 101 -4.81 6.82 1.18
CA THR A 101 -5.36 7.09 -0.15
C THR A 101 -5.22 5.86 -1.05
N ALA A 102 -4.07 5.19 -1.03
CA ALA A 102 -3.85 3.93 -1.72
C ALA A 102 -4.87 2.88 -1.25
N TRP A 103 -5.11 2.78 0.06
CA TRP A 103 -6.12 1.87 0.60
C TRP A 103 -7.53 2.23 0.12
N ALA A 104 -7.88 3.52 0.08
CA ALA A 104 -9.17 4.01 -0.40
C ALA A 104 -9.45 3.56 -1.84
N VAL A 105 -8.44 3.48 -2.71
CA VAL A 105 -8.58 3.00 -4.11
C VAL A 105 -9.16 1.58 -4.19
N HIS A 106 -8.95 0.73 -3.17
CA HIS A 106 -9.47 -0.64 -3.13
C HIS A 106 -10.56 -0.85 -2.07
N ALA A 107 -10.80 0.13 -1.20
CA ALA A 107 -11.77 0.01 -0.14
C ALA A 107 -13.20 0.23 -0.65
N GLN A 108 -14.15 -0.48 -0.05
CA GLN A 108 -15.58 -0.32 -0.37
C GLN A 108 -16.08 1.09 -0.07
N TRP A 109 -15.52 1.75 0.95
CA TRP A 109 -15.83 3.12 1.34
C TRP A 109 -15.09 4.18 0.51
N GLY A 110 -14.14 3.78 -0.33
CA GLY A 110 -13.35 4.71 -1.13
C GLY A 110 -14.20 5.46 -2.15
N PRO A 111 -13.87 6.73 -2.47
CA PRO A 111 -14.53 7.49 -3.53
C PRO A 111 -14.38 6.81 -4.89
N ASP A 112 -15.45 6.78 -5.69
CA ASP A 112 -15.41 6.08 -6.99
C ASP A 112 -14.47 6.71 -8.00
N PHE A 113 -14.22 8.02 -7.91
CA PHE A 113 -13.23 8.67 -8.79
C PHE A 113 -11.81 8.13 -8.55
N LEU A 114 -11.44 7.76 -7.31
CA LEU A 114 -10.12 7.15 -7.04
C LEU A 114 -9.99 5.73 -7.59
N LYS A 115 -11.11 5.00 -7.68
CA LYS A 115 -11.14 3.62 -8.19
C LYS A 115 -10.98 3.55 -9.70
N ASN A 116 -11.49 4.57 -10.41
CA ASN A 116 -11.58 4.59 -11.86
C ASN A 116 -10.43 5.34 -12.56
N VAL A 117 -9.57 6.03 -11.81
CA VAL A 117 -8.40 6.72 -12.39
C VAL A 117 -7.33 5.69 -12.78
N TRP A 118 -6.87 5.78 -14.04
CA TRP A 118 -5.80 4.94 -14.61
C TRP A 118 -5.99 3.44 -14.34
N MET A 119 -7.18 2.92 -14.65
CA MET A 119 -7.41 1.47 -14.65
C MET A 119 -6.62 0.79 -15.74
N VAL A 120 -5.91 -0.29 -15.36
CA VAL A 120 -5.35 -1.24 -16.32
C VAL A 120 -6.33 -2.41 -16.40
N ASN A 121 -6.87 -2.63 -17.60
CA ASN A 121 -7.73 -3.77 -17.88
C ASN A 121 -6.89 -4.86 -18.52
N PHE A 122 -6.99 -6.07 -17.97
CA PHE A 122 -6.46 -7.25 -18.63
C PHE A 122 -7.54 -7.80 -19.58
N PRO A 123 -7.17 -8.24 -20.79
CA PRO A 123 -8.13 -8.91 -21.67
C PRO A 123 -8.74 -10.08 -20.90
N ALA A 124 -10.08 -10.19 -20.94
CA ALA A 124 -10.78 -11.30 -20.33
C ALA A 124 -10.20 -12.60 -20.90
N GLN A 125 -9.85 -13.56 -20.03
CA GLN A 125 -9.55 -14.91 -20.51
C GLN A 125 -10.79 -15.40 -21.24
N SER A 126 -10.66 -15.58 -22.56
CA SER A 126 -11.71 -16.17 -23.38
C SER A 126 -11.98 -17.56 -22.82
N VAL A 127 -13.15 -17.77 -22.23
CA VAL A 127 -13.62 -19.11 -21.89
C VAL A 127 -13.65 -19.88 -23.21
N PRO A 128 -12.93 -21.01 -23.35
CA PRO A 128 -13.05 -21.81 -24.56
C PRO A 128 -14.51 -22.27 -24.65
N VAL A 129 -15.21 -21.77 -25.66
CA VAL A 129 -16.57 -22.22 -25.99
C VAL A 129 -16.41 -23.68 -26.38
N ALA A 130 -16.97 -24.59 -25.58
CA ALA A 130 -17.01 -26.00 -25.94
C ALA A 130 -17.68 -26.13 -27.32
N PRO A 131 -17.10 -26.92 -28.25
CA PRO A 131 -17.70 -27.08 -29.57
C PRO A 131 -19.12 -27.63 -29.40
N VAL A 132 -20.09 -26.90 -29.98
CA VAL A 132 -21.47 -27.36 -30.10
C VAL A 132 -21.41 -28.59 -31.01
N ALA A 133 -21.71 -29.76 -30.46
CA ALA A 133 -21.85 -30.99 -31.24
C ALA A 133 -22.97 -30.77 -32.27
N GLN A 134 -22.61 -30.86 -33.56
CA GLN A 134 -23.55 -30.85 -34.69
C GLN A 134 -24.18 -32.23 -34.88
#